data_AF-A0AAU6IJE3-F1
#
_entry.id   AF-A0AAU6IJE3-F1
#
_cell.length_a   1.000
_cell.length_b   1.000
_cell.length_c   1.000
_cell.angle_alpha   90.00
_cell.angle_beta   90.00
_cell.angle_gamma   90.00
#
_symmetry.space_group_name_H-M   'P 1'
#
loop_
_entity.id
_entity.type
_entity.pdbx_description
1 polymer ?
#
loop_
_entity_poly.entity_id
_entity_poly.type
_entity_poly.pdbx_seq_one_letter_code
_entity_poly.pdbx_strand_id
1 'polypeptide(L)'
;MFSRKNRRPKSADLLKAWECLDAGDIPGALRLVKQGAETLPLAETALVAGRAAGMAGFDDLREAAATLAADPGKGQALYDFGYACVERGLSALAIPALREALRGNPGALMVMRELVSAYEREGRHGEAVEVLTRYEDDFAQWPDRYLLVYNAIMSGDLPLARRQHALLPDPTDPRWVPTRDRQRRMLERAASAEPVSPLDVTDLRGWQFVMGGTILGTLSPFGFGAGMTGRYAWLQDSYGQCLEGLLRLRALLDAAEVRPRSVSLLPDRDSRILGLAAAEVLGLPAEPFAPGREDTVVVAYDLNGAAEADGGPEILGQLFDRAPGQVLHEHASNWTDAPVVTADSVTLLHQSVVAPWGPQLGAGDDGGVERGAADDRPAERIAAEIVGADPSPGEGDGETPADPLGAITDFVAAVHGSWLRGDRARLTSTGPVPSARFA
;
A
#
# COMPACT_ATOMS: atom_id res chain seq x y z
N MET A 1 16.53 8.05 48.49
CA MET A 1 15.89 8.30 47.17
C MET A 1 17.02 8.38 46.15
N PHE A 2 17.44 7.26 45.58
CA PHE A 2 18.54 7.22 44.60
C PHE A 2 18.05 7.86 43.30
N SER A 3 18.69 8.94 42.88
CA SER A 3 18.50 9.54 41.56
C SER A 3 18.72 8.45 40.50
N ARG A 4 17.64 8.01 39.84
CA ARG A 4 17.72 7.11 38.67
C ARG A 4 18.45 7.90 37.58
N LYS A 5 19.78 7.81 37.55
CA LYS A 5 20.59 8.34 36.45
C LYS A 5 19.98 7.81 35.15
N ASN A 6 19.58 8.70 34.25
CA ASN A 6 19.19 8.38 32.88
C ASN A 6 20.29 7.50 32.28
N ARG A 7 20.04 6.18 32.23
CA ARG A 7 20.96 5.23 31.60
C ARG A 7 20.96 5.55 30.11
N ARG A 8 22.09 6.05 29.62
CA ARG A 8 22.33 6.22 28.19
C ARG A 8 22.69 4.85 27.59
N PRO A 9 22.35 4.59 26.32
CA PRO A 9 22.87 3.44 25.59
C PRO A 9 24.40 3.54 25.46
N LYS A 10 25.06 2.42 25.18
CA LYS A 10 26.52 2.36 24.98
C LYS A 10 26.89 2.11 23.52
N SER A 11 25.99 1.50 22.77
CA SER A 11 26.17 1.22 21.34
C SER A 11 26.26 2.54 20.57
N ALA A 12 27.24 2.65 19.66
CA ALA A 12 27.51 3.89 18.93
C ALA A 12 26.29 4.40 18.14
N ASP A 13 25.55 3.49 17.48
CA ASP A 13 24.37 3.86 16.70
C ASP A 13 23.19 4.29 17.58
N LEU A 14 23.01 3.66 18.75
CA LEU A 14 22.00 4.07 19.73
C LEU A 14 22.37 5.37 20.44
N LEU A 15 23.67 5.67 20.58
CA LEU A 15 24.14 6.97 21.07
C LEU A 15 23.78 8.09 20.09
N LYS A 16 23.94 7.90 18.78
CA LYS A 16 23.49 8.87 17.77
C LYS A 16 21.98 9.08 17.85
N ALA A 17 21.20 8.01 17.97
CA ALA A 17 19.76 8.13 18.17
C ALA A 17 19.41 8.88 19.47
N TRP A 18 20.19 8.67 20.53
CA TRP A 18 20.05 9.39 21.79
C TRP A 18 20.39 10.87 21.67
N GLU A 19 21.37 11.24 20.85
CA GLU A 19 21.73 12.63 20.53
C GLU A 19 20.61 13.33 19.73
N CYS A 20 19.97 12.65 18.78
CA CYS A 20 18.75 13.15 18.14
C CYS A 20 17.67 13.48 19.19
N LEU A 21 17.45 12.61 20.18
CA LEU A 21 16.52 12.88 21.28
C LEU A 21 16.98 14.02 22.21
N ASP A 22 18.29 14.20 22.43
CA ASP A 22 18.82 15.38 23.13
C ASP A 22 18.50 16.68 22.37
N ALA A 23 18.46 16.62 21.03
CA ALA A 23 18.08 17.74 20.16
C ALA A 23 16.56 17.89 19.94
N GLY A 24 15.72 17.01 20.49
CA GLY A 24 14.27 17.03 20.29
C GLY A 24 13.78 16.34 19.02
N ASP A 25 14.66 15.73 18.23
CA ASP A 25 14.35 15.04 16.97
C ASP A 25 13.94 13.59 17.22
N ILE A 26 12.68 13.38 17.62
CA ILE A 26 12.09 12.05 17.78
C ILE A 26 12.09 11.26 16.45
N PRO A 27 11.65 11.83 15.31
CA PRO A 27 11.65 11.10 14.04
C PRO A 27 13.04 10.64 13.60
N GLY A 28 14.06 11.48 13.74
CA GLY A 28 15.44 11.13 13.41
C GLY A 28 15.98 10.00 14.28
N ALA A 29 15.70 10.04 15.59
CA ALA A 29 16.07 8.97 16.51
C ALA A 29 15.42 7.63 16.11
N LEU A 30 14.10 7.62 15.87
CA LEU A 30 13.38 6.40 15.50
C LEU A 30 13.83 5.84 14.14
N ARG A 31 14.18 6.71 13.18
CA ARG A 31 14.73 6.30 11.88
C ARG A 31 16.03 5.51 12.05
N LEU A 32 16.94 6.01 12.88
CA LEU A 32 18.22 5.35 13.17
C LEU A 32 18.03 3.99 13.86
N VAL A 33 17.16 3.93 14.87
CA VAL A 33 16.91 2.68 15.60
C VAL A 33 16.21 1.65 14.69
N LYS A 34 15.27 2.08 13.84
CA LYS A 34 14.56 1.19 12.91
C LYS A 34 15.52 0.52 11.92
N GLN A 35 16.50 1.24 11.39
CA GLN A 35 17.51 0.69 10.46
C GLN A 35 18.34 -0.45 11.07
N GLY A 36 18.59 -0.43 12.38
CA GLY A 36 19.36 -1.45 13.09
C GLY A 36 18.52 -2.38 13.98
N ALA A 37 17.19 -2.35 13.90
CA ALA A 37 16.32 -2.97 14.90
C ALA A 37 16.65 -4.46 15.18
N GLU A 38 17.02 -5.20 14.13
CA GLU A 38 17.35 -6.64 14.20
C GLU A 38 18.70 -6.95 14.85
N THR A 39 19.63 -6.00 14.88
CA THR A 39 21.02 -6.23 15.34
C THR A 39 21.38 -5.46 16.60
N LEU A 40 20.62 -4.42 16.93
CA LEU A 40 20.89 -3.57 18.09
C LEU A 40 20.53 -4.27 19.41
N PRO A 41 21.30 -4.05 20.50
CA PRO A 41 21.02 -4.68 21.78
C PRO A 41 19.67 -4.26 22.34
N LEU A 42 18.77 -5.23 22.53
CA LEU A 42 17.36 -4.97 22.86
C LEU A 42 17.16 -4.11 24.13
N ALA A 43 17.95 -4.35 25.17
CA ALA A 43 17.90 -3.56 26.41
C ALA A 43 18.24 -2.08 26.17
N GLU A 44 19.18 -1.79 25.26
CA GLU A 44 19.58 -0.42 24.93
C GLU A 44 18.59 0.22 23.95
N THR A 45 18.08 -0.55 22.99
CA THR A 45 16.98 -0.13 22.10
C THR A 45 15.76 0.30 22.92
N ALA A 46 15.42 -0.45 23.97
CA ALA A 46 14.35 -0.10 24.90
C ALA A 46 14.62 1.24 25.61
N LEU A 47 15.87 1.57 25.97
CA LEU A 47 16.18 2.88 26.57
C LEU A 47 15.86 4.03 25.60
N VAL A 48 16.25 3.91 24.33
CA VAL A 48 15.97 4.94 23.31
C VAL A 48 14.47 5.06 23.05
N ALA A 49 13.78 3.93 22.83
CA ALA A 49 12.34 3.89 22.59
C ALA A 49 11.55 4.46 23.79
N GLY A 50 11.90 4.08 25.02
CA GLY A 50 11.25 4.58 26.23
C GLY A 50 11.44 6.09 26.42
N ARG A 51 12.60 6.63 26.07
CA ARG A 51 12.82 8.08 26.08
C ARG A 51 11.99 8.80 25.03
N ALA A 52 12.00 8.30 23.78
CA ALA A 52 11.18 8.84 22.70
C ALA A 52 9.69 8.83 23.06
N ALA A 53 9.21 7.72 23.63
CA ALA A 53 7.85 7.56 24.13
C ALA A 53 7.52 8.58 25.22
N GLY A 54 8.43 8.82 26.17
CA GLY A 54 8.26 9.85 27.20
C GLY A 54 8.15 11.27 26.63
N MET A 55 8.89 11.59 25.57
CA MET A 55 8.80 12.88 24.89
C MET A 55 7.51 13.04 24.09
N ALA A 56 6.99 11.92 23.54
CA ALA A 56 5.73 11.88 22.78
C ALA A 56 4.47 11.72 23.66
N GLY A 57 4.62 11.49 24.97
CA GLY A 57 3.49 11.27 25.89
C GLY A 57 2.89 9.86 25.85
N PHE A 58 3.65 8.85 25.42
CA PHE A 58 3.21 7.46 25.34
C PHE A 58 3.66 6.67 26.58
N ASP A 59 2.89 6.79 27.67
CA ASP A 59 3.24 6.23 28.98
C ASP A 59 3.36 4.70 28.99
N ASP A 60 2.48 4.00 28.27
CA ASP A 60 2.50 2.54 28.09
C ASP A 60 3.83 2.03 27.52
N LEU A 61 4.28 2.60 26.40
CA LEU A 61 5.53 2.23 25.76
C LEU A 61 6.73 2.64 26.63
N ARG A 62 6.66 3.81 27.29
CA ARG A 62 7.72 4.24 28.22
C ARG A 62 7.89 3.24 29.37
N GLU A 63 6.80 2.79 29.97
CA GLU A 63 6.81 1.85 31.10
C GLU A 63 7.25 0.46 30.69
N ALA A 64 6.76 -0.05 29.56
CA ALA A 64 7.18 -1.33 29.01
C ALA A 64 8.68 -1.33 28.67
N ALA A 65 9.16 -0.27 28.04
CA ALA A 65 10.56 -0.07 27.72
C ALA A 65 11.45 0.00 28.97
N ALA A 66 11.02 0.72 30.00
CA ALA A 66 11.77 0.79 31.27
C ALA A 66 11.87 -0.58 31.96
N THR A 67 10.79 -1.37 31.90
CA THR A 67 10.75 -2.73 32.44
C THR A 67 11.69 -3.65 31.68
N LEU A 68 11.67 -3.61 30.35
CA LEU A 68 12.56 -4.41 29.51
C LEU A 68 14.04 -4.03 29.68
N ALA A 69 14.34 -2.74 29.81
CA ALA A 69 15.72 -2.27 30.05
C ALA A 69 16.25 -2.68 31.44
N ALA A 70 15.36 -2.93 32.41
CA ALA A 70 15.75 -3.39 33.74
C ALA A 70 16.00 -4.90 33.78
N ASP A 71 15.23 -5.68 33.02
CA ASP A 71 15.34 -7.14 32.95
C ASP A 71 15.04 -7.66 31.52
N PRO A 72 16.05 -7.69 30.63
CA PRO A 72 15.86 -8.03 29.23
C PRO A 72 15.56 -9.52 28.98
N GLY A 73 15.70 -10.38 29.99
CA GLY A 73 15.40 -11.81 29.89
C GLY A 73 13.97 -12.16 30.32
N LYS A 74 13.23 -11.21 30.92
CA LYS A 74 11.88 -11.48 31.41
C LYS A 74 10.88 -11.56 30.27
N GLY A 75 10.33 -12.75 30.02
CA GLY A 75 9.35 -12.99 28.95
C GLY A 75 8.18 -12.00 28.91
N GLN A 76 7.61 -11.65 30.07
CA GLN A 76 6.54 -10.64 30.14
C GLN A 76 7.01 -9.24 29.70
N ALA A 77 8.22 -8.83 30.07
CA ALA A 77 8.75 -7.52 29.70
C ALA A 77 9.02 -7.44 28.18
N LEU A 78 9.47 -8.55 27.58
CA LEU A 78 9.63 -8.70 26.13
C LEU A 78 8.28 -8.57 25.41
N TYR A 79 7.25 -9.26 25.91
CA TYR A 79 5.89 -9.19 25.37
C TYR A 79 5.30 -7.77 25.50
N ASP A 80 5.32 -7.18 26.70
CA ASP A 80 4.71 -5.87 26.95
C ASP A 80 5.36 -4.78 26.08
N PHE A 81 6.69 -4.82 25.92
CA PHE A 81 7.40 -3.91 25.03
C PHE A 81 7.02 -4.12 23.56
N GLY A 82 6.98 -5.39 23.11
CA GLY A 82 6.59 -5.74 21.75
C GLY A 82 5.16 -5.28 21.42
N TYR A 83 4.21 -5.58 22.31
CA TYR A 83 2.82 -5.15 22.21
C TYR A 83 2.71 -3.62 22.13
N ALA A 84 3.35 -2.89 23.05
CA ALA A 84 3.34 -1.44 23.05
C ALA A 84 3.98 -0.86 21.77
N CYS A 85 5.06 -1.45 21.26
CA CYS A 85 5.66 -1.04 20.00
C CYS A 85 4.68 -1.24 18.82
N VAL A 86 3.96 -2.35 18.76
CA VAL A 86 2.94 -2.63 17.75
C VAL A 86 1.83 -1.57 17.78
N GLU A 87 1.26 -1.29 18.96
CA GLU A 87 0.18 -0.31 19.12
C GLU A 87 0.60 1.12 18.75
N ARG A 88 1.90 1.44 18.85
CA ARG A 88 2.45 2.76 18.50
C ARG A 88 3.05 2.82 17.09
N GLY A 89 2.84 1.80 16.26
CA GLY A 89 3.34 1.76 14.87
C GLY A 89 4.86 1.56 14.76
N LEU A 90 5.53 1.10 15.82
CA LEU A 90 6.97 0.81 15.87
C LEU A 90 7.25 -0.69 15.67
N SER A 91 6.60 -1.30 14.69
CA SER A 91 6.59 -2.77 14.51
C SER A 91 7.97 -3.37 14.30
N ALA A 92 8.85 -2.69 13.57
CA ALA A 92 10.26 -3.09 13.46
C ALA A 92 10.96 -3.28 14.81
N LEU A 93 10.63 -2.49 15.84
CA LEU A 93 11.22 -2.63 17.18
C LEU A 93 10.55 -3.75 18.00
N ALA A 94 9.30 -4.08 17.68
CA ALA A 94 8.56 -5.16 18.33
C ALA A 94 9.10 -6.54 17.97
N ILE A 95 9.49 -6.73 16.70
CA ILE A 95 9.86 -8.05 16.13
C ILE A 95 10.96 -8.76 16.95
N PRO A 96 12.12 -8.14 17.26
CA PRO A 96 13.16 -8.80 18.06
C PRO A 96 12.66 -9.21 19.45
N ALA A 97 11.91 -8.33 20.14
CA ALA A 97 11.40 -8.62 21.48
C ALA A 97 10.38 -9.77 21.48
N LEU A 98 9.45 -9.76 20.54
CA LEU A 98 8.42 -10.79 20.42
C LEU A 98 9.00 -12.14 19.99
N ARG A 99 10.05 -12.16 19.15
CA ARG A 99 10.81 -13.38 18.82
C ARG A 99 11.47 -13.98 20.05
N GLU A 100 12.12 -13.17 20.88
CA GLU A 100 12.74 -13.64 22.13
C GLU A 100 11.69 -14.13 23.13
N ALA A 101 10.57 -13.42 23.27
CA ALA A 101 9.45 -13.84 24.11
C ALA A 101 8.88 -15.20 23.66
N LEU A 102 8.67 -15.38 22.35
CA LEU A 102 8.15 -16.63 21.79
C LEU A 102 9.16 -17.78 21.91
N ARG A 103 10.47 -17.50 21.79
CA ARG A 103 11.50 -18.52 22.00
C ARG A 103 11.54 -19.00 23.46
N GLY A 104 11.33 -18.10 24.42
CA GLY A 104 11.25 -18.43 25.84
C GLY A 104 9.96 -19.16 26.22
N ASN A 105 8.89 -19.02 25.43
CA ASN A 105 7.62 -19.72 25.61
C ASN A 105 6.99 -20.13 24.26
N PRO A 106 7.46 -21.24 23.65
CA PRO A 106 7.03 -21.66 22.31
C PRO A 106 5.59 -22.14 22.19
N GLY A 107 4.76 -22.08 23.24
CA GLY A 107 3.33 -22.37 23.19
C GLY A 107 2.45 -21.11 23.29
N ALA A 108 3.05 -19.93 23.40
CA ALA A 108 2.33 -18.69 23.63
C ALA A 108 1.70 -18.13 22.35
N LEU A 109 0.53 -18.65 21.95
CA LEU A 109 -0.21 -18.19 20.77
C LEU A 109 -0.49 -16.67 20.78
N MET A 110 -0.65 -16.07 21.95
CA MET A 110 -0.81 -14.61 22.09
C MET A 110 0.43 -13.87 21.60
N VAL A 111 1.63 -14.31 22.02
CA VAL A 111 2.91 -13.72 21.57
C VAL A 111 3.11 -13.95 20.07
N MET A 112 2.74 -15.15 19.58
CA MET A 112 2.78 -15.47 18.15
C MET A 112 1.90 -14.50 17.34
N ARG A 113 0.66 -14.25 17.76
CA ARG A 113 -0.27 -13.32 17.08
C ARG A 113 0.29 -11.90 17.02
N GLU A 114 0.87 -11.41 18.12
CA GLU A 114 1.51 -10.09 18.11
C GLU A 114 2.75 -10.04 17.21
N LEU A 115 3.54 -11.12 17.15
CA LEU A 115 4.68 -11.20 16.24
C LEU A 115 4.23 -11.19 14.77
N VAL A 116 3.17 -11.91 14.44
CA VAL A 116 2.55 -11.89 13.09
C VAL A 116 2.05 -10.49 12.75
N SER A 117 1.33 -9.85 13.68
CA SER A 117 0.86 -8.47 13.57
C SER A 117 2.00 -7.47 13.30
N ALA A 118 3.17 -7.68 13.91
CA ALA A 118 4.36 -6.88 13.67
C ALA A 118 4.98 -7.15 12.28
N TYR A 119 5.05 -8.41 11.85
CA TYR A 119 5.52 -8.75 10.50
C TYR A 119 4.61 -8.18 9.41
N GLU A 120 3.28 -8.28 9.56
CA GLU A 120 2.32 -7.73 8.60
C GLU A 120 2.51 -6.23 8.40
N ARG A 121 2.70 -5.46 9.48
CA ARG A 121 2.95 -4.01 9.41
C ARG A 121 4.29 -3.64 8.77
N GLU A 122 5.26 -4.56 8.75
CA GLU A 122 6.54 -4.37 8.06
C GLU A 122 6.56 -5.06 6.68
N GLY A 123 5.43 -5.61 6.20
CA GLY A 123 5.34 -6.30 4.91
C GLY A 123 6.07 -7.67 4.85
N ARG A 124 6.47 -8.21 6.00
CA ARG A 124 7.30 -9.43 6.13
C ARG A 124 6.45 -10.70 6.18
N HIS A 125 5.56 -10.84 5.20
CA HIS A 125 4.55 -11.90 5.18
C HIS A 125 5.14 -13.32 5.11
N GLY A 126 6.29 -13.51 4.44
CA GLY A 126 6.97 -14.81 4.41
C GLY A 126 7.42 -15.27 5.80
N GLU A 127 7.97 -14.36 6.61
CA GLU A 127 8.38 -14.68 7.98
C GLU A 127 7.18 -14.90 8.91
N ALA A 128 6.05 -14.22 8.64
CA ALA A 128 4.80 -14.53 9.32
C ALA A 128 4.32 -15.96 9.00
N VAL A 129 4.37 -16.39 7.74
CA VAL A 129 4.03 -17.77 7.33
C VAL A 129 4.95 -18.79 8.00
N GLU A 130 6.26 -18.55 8.04
CA GLU A 130 7.22 -19.44 8.69
C GLU A 130 6.93 -19.63 10.18
N VAL A 131 6.53 -18.57 10.88
CA VAL A 131 6.13 -18.65 12.28
C VAL A 131 4.81 -19.39 12.41
N LEU A 132 3.78 -18.98 11.68
CA LEU A 132 2.42 -19.55 11.77
C LEU A 132 2.41 -21.06 11.49
N THR A 133 3.14 -21.51 10.47
CA THR A 133 3.16 -22.94 10.08
C THR A 133 3.65 -23.86 11.20
N ARG A 134 4.48 -23.36 12.13
CA ARG A 134 4.96 -24.15 13.28
C ARG A 134 3.88 -24.46 14.33
N TYR A 135 2.74 -23.76 14.25
CA TYR A 135 1.65 -23.82 15.23
C TYR A 135 0.33 -24.26 14.59
N GLU A 136 0.33 -24.68 13.32
CA GLU A 136 -0.91 -24.86 12.55
C GLU A 136 -1.88 -25.92 13.10
N ASP A 137 -1.34 -26.88 13.86
CA ASP A 137 -2.09 -27.94 14.55
C ASP A 137 -2.87 -27.41 15.77
N ASP A 138 -2.41 -26.31 16.39
CA ASP A 138 -3.00 -25.71 17.59
C ASP A 138 -3.97 -24.55 17.27
N PHE A 139 -4.19 -24.27 15.99
CA PHE A 139 -4.96 -23.11 15.55
C PHE A 139 -6.45 -23.19 15.90
N ALA A 140 -6.95 -22.10 16.48
CA ALA A 140 -8.35 -21.78 16.30
C ALA A 140 -8.63 -21.49 14.82
N GLN A 141 -9.82 -21.86 14.34
CA GLN A 141 -10.20 -21.55 12.95
C GLN A 141 -10.19 -20.04 12.69
N TRP A 142 -10.64 -19.26 13.67
CA TRP A 142 -10.59 -17.80 13.67
C TRP A 142 -9.96 -17.34 15.00
N PRO A 143 -8.91 -16.48 15.00
CA PRO A 143 -8.26 -15.83 13.86
C PRO A 143 -7.07 -16.61 13.26
N ASP A 144 -6.57 -17.67 13.89
CA ASP A 144 -5.21 -18.16 13.62
C ASP A 144 -5.04 -18.73 12.21
N ARG A 145 -5.94 -19.63 11.81
CA ARG A 145 -5.89 -20.20 10.46
C ARG A 145 -6.17 -19.15 9.38
N TYR A 146 -7.03 -18.17 9.68
CA TYR A 146 -7.21 -16.98 8.83
C TYR A 146 -5.89 -16.23 8.61
N LEU A 147 -5.12 -15.96 9.67
CA LEU A 147 -3.83 -15.25 9.56
C LEU A 147 -2.85 -16.01 8.66
N LEU A 148 -2.82 -17.35 8.73
CA LEU A 148 -1.97 -18.15 7.85
C LEU A 148 -2.41 -18.05 6.39
N VAL A 149 -3.71 -18.14 6.10
CA VAL A 149 -4.21 -17.94 4.73
C VAL A 149 -3.85 -16.55 4.21
N TYR A 150 -4.05 -15.51 5.02
CA TYR A 150 -3.79 -14.12 4.62
C TYR A 150 -2.32 -13.92 4.29
N ASN A 151 -1.42 -14.31 5.19
CA ASN A 151 0.02 -14.16 5.00
C ASN A 151 0.57 -15.06 3.89
N ALA A 152 -0.03 -16.23 3.65
CA ALA A 152 0.31 -17.08 2.50
C ALA A 152 -0.03 -16.39 1.17
N ILE A 153 -1.20 -15.75 1.05
CA ILE A 153 -1.54 -14.94 -0.14
C ILE A 153 -0.54 -13.79 -0.28
N MET A 154 -0.30 -13.03 0.79
CA MET A 154 0.55 -11.84 0.75
C MET A 154 2.05 -12.12 0.60
N SER A 155 2.47 -13.38 0.74
CA SER A 155 3.84 -13.85 0.44
C SER A 155 3.96 -14.60 -0.89
N GLY A 156 2.83 -14.84 -1.58
CA GLY A 156 2.82 -15.52 -2.88
C GLY A 156 2.64 -17.05 -2.81
N ASP A 157 2.53 -17.64 -1.62
CA ASP A 157 2.27 -19.09 -1.46
C ASP A 157 0.78 -19.42 -1.60
N LEU A 158 0.27 -19.26 -2.83
CA LEU A 158 -1.11 -19.62 -3.19
C LEU A 158 -1.45 -21.10 -2.92
N PRO A 159 -0.54 -22.07 -3.15
CA PRO A 159 -0.78 -23.45 -2.76
C PRO A 159 -1.07 -23.62 -1.26
N LEU A 160 -0.28 -23.02 -0.37
CA LEU A 160 -0.53 -23.05 1.07
C LEU A 160 -1.83 -22.34 1.43
N ALA A 161 -2.05 -21.14 0.88
CA ALA A 161 -3.26 -20.36 1.12
C ALA A 161 -4.53 -21.17 0.80
N ARG A 162 -4.57 -21.84 -0.36
CA ARG A 162 -5.72 -22.68 -0.77
C ARG A 162 -5.94 -23.86 0.16
N ARG A 163 -4.86 -24.58 0.52
CA ARG A 163 -4.96 -25.74 1.44
C ARG A 163 -5.53 -25.32 2.79
N GLN A 164 -5.05 -24.21 3.35
CA GLN A 164 -5.48 -23.73 4.65
C GLN A 164 -6.88 -23.10 4.61
N HIS A 165 -7.22 -22.41 3.52
CA HIS A 165 -8.56 -21.85 3.33
C HIS A 165 -9.63 -22.93 3.19
N ALA A 166 -9.32 -24.07 2.55
CA ALA A 166 -10.25 -25.20 2.47
C ALA A 166 -10.60 -25.82 3.84
N LEU A 167 -9.79 -25.57 4.87
CA LEU A 167 -10.03 -26.02 6.24
C LEU A 167 -10.79 -24.99 7.09
N LEU A 168 -10.97 -23.76 6.60
CA LEU A 168 -11.71 -22.72 7.29
C LEU A 168 -13.22 -22.93 7.12
N PRO A 169 -13.98 -23.18 8.20
CA PRO A 169 -15.44 -23.18 8.14
C PRO A 169 -15.97 -21.75 8.04
N ASP A 170 -17.25 -21.62 7.69
CA ASP A 170 -17.97 -20.35 7.81
C ASP A 170 -17.88 -19.83 9.26
N PRO A 171 -17.57 -18.54 9.45
CA PRO A 171 -17.39 -17.98 10.79
C PRO A 171 -18.71 -17.94 11.54
N THR A 172 -18.71 -18.43 12.79
CA THR A 172 -19.85 -18.32 13.70
C THR A 172 -20.01 -16.91 14.26
N ASP A 173 -18.90 -16.17 14.40
CA ASP A 173 -18.90 -14.77 14.83
C ASP A 173 -18.96 -13.86 13.58
N PRO A 174 -20.03 -13.05 13.41
CA PRO A 174 -20.23 -12.18 12.25
C PRO A 174 -19.07 -11.21 11.98
N ARG A 175 -18.25 -10.87 12.98
CA ARG A 175 -17.09 -9.98 12.79
C ARG A 175 -16.08 -10.51 11.77
N TRP A 176 -16.03 -11.82 11.55
CA TRP A 176 -15.09 -12.48 10.63
C TRP A 176 -15.64 -12.63 9.22
N VAL A 177 -16.92 -12.35 8.99
CA VAL A 177 -17.55 -12.46 7.67
C VAL A 177 -16.85 -11.60 6.60
N PRO A 178 -16.59 -10.29 6.82
CA PRO A 178 -15.92 -9.46 5.82
C PRO A 178 -14.52 -9.97 5.48
N THR A 179 -13.81 -10.43 6.51
CA THR A 179 -12.46 -10.97 6.43
C THR A 179 -12.40 -12.28 5.62
N ARG A 180 -13.35 -13.20 5.86
CA ARG A 180 -13.56 -14.42 5.08
C ARG A 180 -13.88 -14.11 3.62
N ASP A 181 -14.79 -13.17 3.38
CA ASP A 181 -15.19 -12.79 2.02
C ASP A 181 -14.04 -12.13 1.24
N ARG A 182 -13.19 -11.34 1.91
CA ARG A 182 -11.98 -10.77 1.30
C ARG A 182 -11.00 -11.87 0.84
N GLN A 183 -10.69 -12.85 1.69
CA GLN A 183 -9.77 -13.94 1.31
C GLN A 183 -10.32 -14.78 0.16
N ARG A 184 -11.62 -15.10 0.21
CA ARG A 184 -12.27 -15.82 -0.88
C ARG A 184 -12.14 -15.06 -2.20
N ARG A 185 -12.40 -13.74 -2.20
CA ARG A 185 -12.21 -12.91 -3.39
C ARG A 185 -10.77 -12.91 -3.89
N MET A 186 -9.78 -12.81 -2.99
CA MET A 186 -8.37 -12.87 -3.38
C MET A 186 -8.02 -14.21 -4.05
N LEU A 187 -8.48 -15.33 -3.50
CA LEU A 187 -8.23 -16.66 -4.07
C LEU A 187 -8.99 -16.89 -5.40
N GLU A 188 -10.22 -16.38 -5.53
CA GLU A 188 -10.98 -16.38 -6.78
C GLU A 188 -10.25 -15.58 -7.87
N ARG A 189 -9.76 -14.38 -7.54
CA ARG A 189 -8.99 -13.53 -8.46
C ARG A 189 -7.67 -14.19 -8.86
N ALA A 190 -6.97 -14.83 -7.93
CA ALA A 190 -5.76 -15.60 -8.23
C ALA A 190 -6.06 -16.74 -9.23
N ALA A 191 -7.13 -17.50 -9.01
CA ALA A 191 -7.53 -18.56 -9.93
C ALA A 191 -7.88 -18.04 -11.34
N SER A 192 -8.49 -16.86 -11.44
CA SER A 192 -8.78 -16.22 -12.74
C SER A 192 -7.51 -15.71 -13.44
N ALA A 193 -6.51 -15.24 -12.69
CA ALA A 193 -5.30 -14.64 -13.24
C ALA A 193 -4.21 -15.66 -13.61
N GLU A 194 -4.08 -16.76 -12.86
CA GLU A 194 -3.05 -17.82 -13.09
C GLU A 194 -2.90 -18.30 -14.55
N PRO A 195 -3.95 -18.40 -15.38
CA PRO A 195 -3.80 -18.82 -16.77
C PRO A 195 -3.03 -17.83 -17.66
N VAL A 196 -2.96 -16.56 -17.28
CA VAL A 196 -2.37 -15.47 -18.08
C VAL A 196 -1.31 -14.65 -17.35
N SER A 197 -1.07 -14.97 -16.07
CA SER A 197 -0.21 -14.23 -15.16
C SER A 197 0.62 -15.23 -14.37
N PRO A 198 1.96 -15.13 -14.35
CA PRO A 198 2.79 -16.07 -13.60
C PRO A 198 2.57 -16.01 -12.09
N LEU A 199 2.09 -14.86 -11.57
CA LEU A 199 1.90 -14.61 -10.13
C LEU A 199 3.14 -14.90 -9.29
N ASP A 200 4.33 -14.67 -9.85
CA ASP A 200 5.60 -14.72 -9.12
C ASP A 200 5.93 -13.36 -8.48
N VAL A 201 7.11 -13.26 -7.86
CA VAL A 201 7.57 -12.04 -7.16
C VAL A 201 7.88 -10.87 -8.10
N THR A 202 7.76 -11.04 -9.41
CA THR A 202 7.96 -10.00 -10.43
C THR A 202 6.65 -9.55 -11.10
N ASP A 203 5.55 -10.26 -10.85
CA ASP A 203 4.26 -10.03 -11.50
C ASP A 203 3.41 -8.97 -10.77
N LEU A 204 3.80 -7.70 -10.92
CA LEU A 204 3.11 -6.60 -10.27
C LEU A 204 1.63 -6.50 -10.68
N ARG A 205 1.33 -6.61 -11.99
CA ARG A 205 -0.04 -6.48 -12.50
C ARG A 205 -0.94 -7.58 -11.95
N GLY A 206 -0.48 -8.83 -11.99
CA GLY A 206 -1.22 -9.97 -11.44
C GLY A 206 -1.51 -9.79 -9.95
N TRP A 207 -0.51 -9.40 -9.15
CA TRP A 207 -0.69 -9.23 -7.71
C TRP A 207 -1.57 -8.03 -7.32
N GLN A 208 -1.54 -6.92 -8.06
CA GLN A 208 -2.49 -5.82 -7.85
C GLN A 208 -3.95 -6.27 -8.04
N PHE A 209 -4.18 -7.10 -9.06
CA PHE A 209 -5.49 -7.68 -9.29
C PHE A 209 -5.87 -8.67 -8.18
N VAL A 210 -4.99 -9.60 -7.80
CA VAL A 210 -5.28 -10.59 -6.74
C VAL A 210 -5.66 -9.91 -5.43
N MET A 211 -4.88 -8.92 -4.97
CA MET A 211 -5.08 -8.29 -3.67
C MET A 211 -6.29 -7.35 -3.64
N GLY A 212 -6.36 -6.41 -4.58
CA GLY A 212 -7.35 -5.32 -4.58
C GLY A 212 -8.50 -5.55 -5.54
N GLY A 213 -8.29 -6.34 -6.60
CA GLY A 213 -9.18 -6.36 -7.78
C GLY A 213 -8.86 -5.23 -8.75
N THR A 214 -7.74 -4.53 -8.54
CA THR A 214 -7.29 -3.39 -9.33
C THR A 214 -6.54 -3.87 -10.56
N ILE A 215 -6.94 -3.41 -11.73
CA ILE A 215 -6.17 -3.60 -12.96
C ILE A 215 -5.11 -2.50 -13.05
N LEU A 216 -3.83 -2.89 -13.12
CA LEU A 216 -2.71 -1.96 -13.35
C LEU A 216 -2.50 -1.72 -14.85
N GLY A 217 -2.73 -0.46 -15.24
CA GLY A 217 -2.65 0.07 -16.60
C GLY A 217 -1.27 -0.07 -17.23
N THR A 218 -0.26 0.46 -16.55
CA THR A 218 1.08 0.68 -17.08
C THR A 218 2.13 0.23 -16.07
N LEU A 219 3.13 -0.50 -16.55
CA LEU A 219 4.35 -0.77 -15.80
C LEU A 219 5.39 0.30 -16.10
N SER A 220 5.98 0.89 -15.05
CA SER A 220 7.10 1.84 -15.17
C SER A 220 8.21 1.24 -16.02
N PRO A 221 8.68 1.92 -17.09
CA PRO A 221 9.78 1.47 -17.93
C PRO A 221 11.16 1.74 -17.30
N PHE A 222 11.20 2.03 -15.99
CA PHE A 222 12.41 2.38 -15.25
C PHE A 222 12.53 1.58 -13.94
N GLY A 223 13.75 1.16 -13.63
CA GLY A 223 14.15 0.65 -12.33
C GLY A 223 13.63 -0.76 -12.02
N PHE A 224 13.23 -1.54 -13.04
CA PHE A 224 12.70 -2.88 -12.85
C PHE A 224 13.68 -3.78 -12.08
N GLY A 225 14.94 -3.85 -12.55
CA GLY A 225 16.02 -4.59 -11.87
C GLY A 225 16.49 -3.98 -10.54
N ALA A 226 16.17 -2.72 -10.28
CA ALA A 226 16.49 -2.01 -9.04
C ALA A 226 15.43 -2.20 -7.93
N GLY A 227 14.48 -3.12 -8.13
CA GLY A 227 13.45 -3.45 -7.15
C GLY A 227 12.22 -2.54 -7.19
N MET A 228 12.01 -1.78 -8.27
CA MET A 228 10.76 -1.05 -8.49
C MET A 228 9.69 -1.91 -9.16
N THR A 229 10.13 -2.88 -9.97
CA THR A 229 9.28 -3.93 -10.56
C THR A 229 8.03 -3.36 -11.25
N GLY A 230 8.19 -2.27 -12.01
CA GLY A 230 7.09 -1.60 -12.72
C GLY A 230 6.39 -0.47 -11.94
N ARG A 231 6.93 -0.01 -10.81
CA ARG A 231 6.45 1.17 -10.07
C ARG A 231 7.35 2.38 -10.32
N TYR A 232 6.80 3.58 -10.22
CA TYR A 232 7.57 4.84 -10.27
C TYR A 232 8.01 5.24 -8.86
N ALA A 233 9.30 5.48 -8.65
CA ALA A 233 9.79 6.00 -7.37
C ALA A 233 9.43 7.49 -7.22
N TRP A 234 9.77 8.26 -8.25
CA TRP A 234 9.43 9.66 -8.39
C TRP A 234 9.07 9.92 -9.85
N LEU A 235 7.99 10.67 -10.07
CA LEU A 235 7.45 10.94 -11.40
C LEU A 235 7.09 12.43 -11.53
N GLN A 236 7.66 13.08 -12.54
CA GLN A 236 7.04 14.26 -13.14
C GLN A 236 6.15 13.80 -14.28
N ASP A 237 4.86 13.82 -14.03
CA ASP A 237 3.87 13.32 -14.99
C ASP A 237 3.74 14.28 -16.18
N SER A 238 3.13 13.79 -17.26
CA SER A 238 2.97 14.57 -18.50
C SER A 238 1.59 14.42 -19.10
N TYR A 239 1.18 15.39 -19.92
CA TYR A 239 -0.08 15.29 -20.67
C TYR A 239 -0.14 14.06 -21.58
N GLY A 240 0.99 13.66 -22.17
CA GLY A 240 1.08 12.45 -22.99
C GLY A 240 0.82 11.18 -22.19
N GLN A 241 1.40 11.08 -20.99
CA GLN A 241 1.19 9.93 -20.11
C GLN A 241 -0.24 9.88 -19.54
N CYS A 242 -0.86 11.04 -19.24
CA CYS A 242 -2.29 11.13 -18.95
C CYS A 242 -3.13 10.56 -20.10
N LEU A 243 -2.84 10.97 -21.35
CA LEU A 243 -3.56 10.49 -22.52
C LEU A 243 -3.36 8.98 -22.74
N GLU A 244 -2.13 8.48 -22.61
CA GLU A 244 -1.84 7.05 -22.69
C GLU A 244 -2.65 6.26 -21.66
N GLY A 245 -2.70 6.74 -20.41
CA GLY A 245 -3.52 6.15 -19.34
C GLY A 245 -5.00 6.07 -19.69
N LEU A 246 -5.57 7.15 -20.25
CA LEU A 246 -6.97 7.19 -20.68
C LEU A 246 -7.26 6.27 -21.87
N LEU A 247 -6.32 6.14 -22.81
CA LEU A 247 -6.43 5.20 -23.93
C LEU A 247 -6.36 3.75 -23.45
N ARG A 248 -5.49 3.44 -22.47
CA ARG A 248 -5.43 2.13 -21.82
C ARG A 248 -6.70 1.84 -21.02
N LEU A 249 -7.27 2.83 -20.32
CA LEU A 249 -8.57 2.71 -19.66
C LEU A 249 -9.68 2.36 -20.66
N ARG A 250 -9.72 3.03 -21.81
CA ARG A 250 -10.69 2.70 -22.87
C ARG A 250 -10.54 1.24 -23.32
N ALA A 251 -9.32 0.81 -23.63
CA ALA A 251 -9.05 -0.56 -24.06
C ALA A 251 -9.41 -1.60 -22.98
N LEU A 252 -9.17 -1.28 -21.71
CA LEU A 252 -9.57 -2.08 -20.56
C LEU A 252 -11.10 -2.22 -20.49
N LEU A 253 -11.86 -1.13 -20.59
CA LEU A 253 -13.32 -1.17 -20.57
C LEU A 253 -13.88 -1.99 -21.75
N ASP A 254 -13.26 -1.85 -22.92
CA ASP A 254 -13.61 -2.62 -24.12
C ASP A 254 -13.37 -4.12 -23.91
N ALA A 255 -12.17 -4.50 -23.44
CA ALA A 255 -11.77 -5.89 -23.18
C ALA A 255 -12.56 -6.56 -22.04
N ALA A 256 -13.02 -5.77 -21.06
CA ALA A 256 -13.86 -6.24 -19.97
C ALA A 256 -15.36 -6.27 -20.30
N GLU A 257 -15.74 -5.85 -21.51
CA GLU A 257 -17.14 -5.72 -21.94
C GLU A 257 -17.99 -4.78 -21.06
N VAL A 258 -17.35 -3.80 -20.40
CA VAL A 258 -18.03 -2.79 -19.59
C VAL A 258 -18.39 -1.58 -20.46
N ARG A 259 -19.65 -1.13 -20.40
CA ARG A 259 -20.18 -0.07 -21.26
C ARG A 259 -20.78 1.07 -20.41
N PRO A 260 -19.93 1.93 -19.84
CA PRO A 260 -20.41 3.09 -19.10
C PRO A 260 -21.11 4.08 -20.04
N ARG A 261 -22.03 4.85 -19.49
CA ARG A 261 -22.86 5.85 -20.17
C ARG A 261 -22.48 7.28 -19.83
N SER A 262 -21.63 7.49 -18.83
CA SER A 262 -21.12 8.80 -18.43
C SER A 262 -19.74 8.70 -17.78
N VAL A 263 -19.06 9.84 -17.69
CA VAL A 263 -17.92 10.04 -16.78
C VAL A 263 -18.38 10.91 -15.62
N SER A 264 -18.18 10.44 -14.40
CA SER A 264 -18.49 11.17 -13.17
C SER A 264 -17.29 11.97 -12.70
N LEU A 265 -17.45 13.29 -12.69
CA LEU A 265 -16.43 14.27 -12.30
C LEU A 265 -16.40 14.44 -10.79
N LEU A 266 -15.26 14.12 -10.18
CA LEU A 266 -14.96 14.50 -8.80
C LEU A 266 -14.77 16.03 -8.70
N PRO A 267 -15.03 16.63 -7.53
CA PRO A 267 -15.02 18.09 -7.38
C PRO A 267 -13.62 18.68 -7.24
N ASP A 268 -12.61 17.90 -6.86
CA ASP A 268 -11.24 18.37 -6.81
C ASP A 268 -10.72 18.68 -8.22
N ARG A 269 -9.84 19.68 -8.30
CA ARG A 269 -9.40 20.24 -9.58
C ARG A 269 -8.69 19.22 -10.46
N ASP A 270 -7.82 18.42 -9.84
CA ASP A 270 -6.93 17.49 -10.54
C ASP A 270 -7.74 16.36 -11.18
N SER A 271 -8.65 15.77 -10.41
CA SER A 271 -9.58 14.76 -10.91
C SER A 271 -10.59 15.33 -11.89
N ARG A 272 -11.02 16.59 -11.72
CA ARG A 272 -11.90 17.26 -12.70
C ARG A 272 -11.23 17.42 -14.07
N ILE A 273 -9.96 17.83 -14.11
CA ILE A 273 -9.19 17.96 -15.36
C ILE A 273 -9.15 16.62 -16.08
N LEU A 274 -8.72 15.58 -15.37
CA LEU A 274 -8.58 14.27 -15.97
C LEU A 274 -9.93 13.65 -16.36
N GLY A 275 -10.98 13.86 -15.56
CA GLY A 275 -12.33 13.41 -15.86
C GLY A 275 -12.92 14.07 -17.10
N LEU A 276 -12.64 15.36 -17.33
CA LEU A 276 -13.05 16.05 -18.57
C LEU A 276 -12.34 15.47 -19.79
N ALA A 277 -11.03 15.21 -19.70
CA ALA A 277 -10.27 14.56 -20.77
C ALA A 277 -10.78 13.13 -21.03
N ALA A 278 -11.07 12.37 -19.96
CA ALA A 278 -11.62 11.02 -20.05
C ALA A 278 -12.98 10.99 -20.77
N ALA A 279 -13.86 11.96 -20.50
CA ALA A 279 -15.15 12.07 -21.17
C ALA A 279 -14.99 12.22 -22.69
N GLU A 280 -14.02 13.02 -23.14
CA GLU A 280 -13.73 13.20 -24.55
C GLU A 280 -13.10 11.93 -25.18
N VAL A 281 -12.10 11.32 -24.54
CA VAL A 281 -11.43 10.09 -25.02
C VAL A 281 -12.40 8.90 -25.13
N LEU A 282 -13.35 8.79 -24.20
CA LEU A 282 -14.36 7.73 -24.18
C LEU A 282 -15.59 8.06 -25.03
N GLY A 283 -15.76 9.32 -25.46
CA GLY A 283 -16.95 9.77 -26.19
C GLY A 283 -18.22 9.74 -25.33
N LEU A 284 -18.11 10.05 -24.04
CA LEU A 284 -19.19 9.99 -23.05
C LEU A 284 -19.51 11.38 -22.48
N PRO A 285 -20.76 11.63 -22.03
CA PRO A 285 -21.08 12.86 -21.32
C PRO A 285 -20.35 12.95 -19.97
N ALA A 286 -19.81 14.12 -19.67
CA ALA A 286 -19.24 14.47 -18.38
C ALA A 286 -20.32 15.00 -17.43
N GLU A 287 -20.42 14.40 -16.25
CA GLU A 287 -21.49 14.62 -15.29
C GLU A 287 -20.91 14.83 -13.89
N PRO A 288 -21.43 15.75 -13.06
CA PRO A 288 -21.00 15.83 -11.66
C PRO A 288 -21.17 14.48 -10.95
N PHE A 289 -20.21 14.15 -10.07
CA PHE A 289 -20.32 12.95 -9.24
C PHE A 289 -21.63 12.96 -8.45
N ALA A 290 -22.32 11.83 -8.48
CA ALA A 290 -23.53 11.59 -7.72
C ALA A 290 -23.44 10.19 -7.10
N PRO A 291 -23.65 10.04 -5.77
CA PRO A 291 -23.61 8.75 -5.11
C PRO A 291 -24.62 7.78 -5.74
N GLY A 292 -24.21 6.53 -5.91
CA GLY A 292 -25.08 5.50 -6.48
C GLY A 292 -25.33 5.60 -7.98
N ARG A 293 -24.69 6.53 -8.72
CA ARG A 293 -24.81 6.59 -10.18
C ARG A 293 -24.28 5.30 -10.80
N GLU A 294 -25.16 4.62 -11.53
CA GLU A 294 -24.88 3.39 -12.26
C GLU A 294 -24.23 3.66 -13.62
N ASP A 295 -23.58 2.65 -14.18
CA ASP A 295 -22.97 2.67 -15.53
C ASP A 295 -22.11 3.92 -15.78
N THR A 296 -21.19 4.23 -14.88
CA THR A 296 -20.36 5.44 -14.97
C THR A 296 -18.91 5.13 -14.66
N VAL A 297 -17.99 5.87 -15.25
CA VAL A 297 -16.59 5.86 -14.83
C VAL A 297 -16.34 7.09 -13.96
N VAL A 298 -15.98 6.87 -12.70
CA VAL A 298 -15.47 7.91 -11.82
C VAL A 298 -13.97 8.00 -12.04
N VAL A 299 -13.46 9.17 -12.41
CA VAL A 299 -12.04 9.36 -12.73
C VAL A 299 -11.41 10.27 -11.69
N ALA A 300 -10.40 9.74 -11.00
CA ALA A 300 -9.55 10.47 -10.09
C ALA A 300 -8.15 10.62 -10.69
N TYR A 301 -7.50 11.77 -10.48
CA TYR A 301 -6.07 11.88 -10.77
C TYR A 301 -5.25 11.16 -9.68
N ASP A 302 -5.48 11.53 -8.42
CA ASP A 302 -4.88 10.92 -7.23
C ASP A 302 -5.94 10.92 -6.12
N LEU A 303 -6.30 9.74 -5.61
CA LEU A 303 -7.34 9.61 -4.59
C LEU A 303 -6.90 10.17 -3.22
N ASN A 304 -5.60 10.23 -2.92
CA ASN A 304 -5.13 10.90 -1.70
C ASN A 304 -5.30 12.42 -1.82
N GLY A 305 -4.96 13.00 -2.98
CA GLY A 305 -5.23 14.40 -3.25
C GLY A 305 -6.73 14.73 -3.17
N ALA A 306 -7.58 13.85 -3.71
CA ALA A 306 -9.03 13.99 -3.58
C ALA A 306 -9.51 13.88 -2.11
N ALA A 307 -8.84 13.08 -1.27
CA ALA A 307 -9.17 12.96 0.15
C ALA A 307 -8.86 14.24 0.95
N GLU A 308 -7.88 15.03 0.51
CA GLU A 308 -7.49 16.30 1.14
C GLU A 308 -8.40 17.47 0.75
N ALA A 309 -9.13 17.36 -0.36
CA ALA A 309 -10.06 18.39 -0.82
C ALA A 309 -11.30 18.53 0.08
N ASP A 310 -11.94 19.70 0.02
CA ASP A 310 -13.18 19.96 0.76
C ASP A 310 -14.28 18.95 0.41
N GLY A 311 -14.76 18.22 1.40
CA GLY A 311 -15.76 17.14 1.22
C GLY A 311 -15.19 15.83 0.66
N GLY A 312 -13.90 15.76 0.38
CA GLY A 312 -13.18 14.58 -0.13
C GLY A 312 -13.44 13.30 0.66
N PRO A 313 -13.27 13.28 2.00
CA PRO A 313 -13.46 12.06 2.80
C PRO A 313 -14.88 11.49 2.70
N GLU A 314 -15.91 12.33 2.60
CA GLU A 314 -17.29 11.89 2.47
C GLU A 314 -17.55 11.29 1.07
N ILE A 315 -17.02 11.92 0.02
CA ILE A 315 -17.11 11.43 -1.36
C ILE A 315 -16.40 10.07 -1.51
N LEU A 316 -15.19 9.94 -0.97
CA LEU A 316 -14.46 8.67 -1.02
C LEU A 316 -15.19 7.58 -0.20
N GLY A 317 -15.80 7.94 0.93
CA GLY A 317 -16.67 7.03 1.67
C GLY A 317 -17.86 6.53 0.84
N GLN A 318 -18.46 7.39 0.02
CA GLN A 318 -19.56 7.05 -0.89
C GLN A 318 -19.11 6.17 -2.08
N LEU A 319 -17.80 6.11 -2.36
CA LEU A 319 -17.21 5.22 -3.36
C LEU A 319 -16.79 3.85 -2.78
N PHE A 320 -16.90 3.62 -1.47
CA PHE A 320 -16.51 2.34 -0.87
C PHE A 320 -17.34 1.17 -1.43
N ASP A 321 -18.65 1.36 -1.48
CA ASP A 321 -19.58 0.41 -2.12
C ASP A 321 -19.73 0.73 -3.60
N ARG A 322 -19.69 -0.31 -4.44
CA ARG A 322 -19.80 -0.16 -5.88
C ARG A 322 -21.28 -0.10 -6.30
N ALA A 323 -21.66 0.98 -6.98
CA ALA A 323 -22.93 1.02 -7.72
C ALA A 323 -22.87 0.11 -8.96
N PRO A 324 -23.98 -0.52 -9.40
CA PRO A 324 -24.00 -1.35 -10.61
C PRO A 324 -23.38 -0.65 -11.82
N GLY A 325 -22.44 -1.31 -12.51
CA GLY A 325 -21.76 -0.74 -13.68
C GLY A 325 -20.81 0.44 -13.40
N GLN A 326 -20.61 0.83 -12.14
CA GLN A 326 -19.69 1.90 -11.77
C GLN A 326 -18.24 1.39 -11.72
N VAL A 327 -17.33 2.09 -12.40
CA VAL A 327 -15.89 1.86 -12.36
C VAL A 327 -15.21 3.06 -11.72
N LEU A 328 -14.35 2.84 -10.72
CA LEU A 328 -13.44 3.85 -10.18
C LEU A 328 -12.07 3.68 -10.84
N HIS A 329 -11.64 4.68 -11.60
CA HIS A 329 -10.31 4.76 -12.18
C HIS A 329 -9.49 5.83 -11.47
N GLU A 330 -8.26 5.50 -11.11
CA GLU A 330 -7.28 6.45 -10.58
C GLU A 330 -6.07 6.50 -11.52
N HIS A 331 -5.59 7.69 -11.87
CA HIS A 331 -4.41 7.78 -12.73
C HIS A 331 -3.14 7.37 -11.99
N ALA A 332 -2.85 8.08 -10.90
CA ALA A 332 -1.60 7.95 -10.17
C ALA A 332 -1.87 7.49 -8.74
N SER A 333 -1.80 6.18 -8.49
CA SER A 333 -2.03 5.60 -7.16
C SER A 333 -0.74 5.48 -6.36
N ASN A 334 -0.74 5.99 -5.12
CA ASN A 334 0.44 5.90 -4.26
C ASN A 334 0.53 4.52 -3.59
N TRP A 335 1.55 3.72 -3.92
CA TRP A 335 1.69 2.38 -3.31
C TRP A 335 2.30 2.40 -1.91
N THR A 336 2.94 3.51 -1.51
CA THR A 336 3.54 3.68 -0.17
C THR A 336 2.60 4.33 0.84
N ASP A 337 1.56 5.01 0.35
CA ASP A 337 0.45 5.53 1.13
C ASP A 337 -0.85 5.27 0.36
N ALA A 338 -1.31 4.01 0.38
CA ALA A 338 -2.45 3.58 -0.41
C ALA A 338 -3.72 4.37 -0.04
N PRO A 339 -4.57 4.75 -1.02
CA PRO A 339 -5.77 5.51 -0.76
C PRO A 339 -6.79 4.79 0.12
N VAL A 340 -7.67 5.55 0.77
CA VAL A 340 -8.69 5.04 1.69
C VAL A 340 -9.71 4.10 1.02
N VAL A 341 -9.87 4.22 -0.29
CA VAL A 341 -10.60 3.27 -1.14
C VAL A 341 -9.71 2.80 -2.27
N THR A 342 -9.80 1.53 -2.63
CA THR A 342 -9.01 0.94 -3.72
C THR A 342 -9.72 1.11 -5.06
N ALA A 343 -9.07 1.73 -6.03
CA ALA A 343 -9.60 1.89 -7.38
C ALA A 343 -9.78 0.54 -8.10
N ASP A 344 -10.77 0.46 -8.99
CA ASP A 344 -11.03 -0.72 -9.82
C ASP A 344 -9.99 -0.89 -10.93
N SER A 345 -9.40 0.23 -11.34
CA SER A 345 -8.25 0.27 -12.24
C SER A 345 -7.37 1.47 -11.89
N VAL A 346 -6.07 1.32 -12.09
CA VAL A 346 -5.10 2.40 -11.95
C VAL A 346 -4.29 2.55 -13.23
N THR A 347 -3.89 3.76 -13.62
CA THR A 347 -2.94 3.90 -14.74
C THR A 347 -1.55 3.45 -14.28
N LEU A 348 -1.04 4.00 -13.20
CA LEU A 348 0.31 3.71 -12.70
C LEU A 348 0.37 3.70 -11.17
N LEU A 349 1.42 3.07 -10.65
CA LEU A 349 1.77 3.11 -9.23
C LEU A 349 2.98 4.01 -9.03
N HIS A 350 2.90 4.94 -8.08
CA HIS A 350 3.99 5.84 -7.72
C HIS A 350 4.27 5.86 -6.22
N GLN A 351 5.44 6.35 -5.82
CA GLN A 351 5.69 6.77 -4.45
C GLN A 351 5.58 8.30 -4.29
N SER A 352 5.98 9.05 -5.31
CA SER A 352 5.79 10.51 -5.37
C SER A 352 5.53 10.92 -6.81
N VAL A 353 4.55 11.81 -7.00
CA VAL A 353 4.16 12.32 -8.31
C VAL A 353 3.98 13.83 -8.27
N VAL A 354 4.31 14.51 -9.37
CA VAL A 354 3.92 15.89 -9.63
C VAL A 354 3.06 15.89 -10.88
N ALA A 355 1.80 16.30 -10.74
CA ALA A 355 0.85 16.39 -11.85
C ALA A 355 1.33 17.35 -12.94
N PRO A 356 0.95 17.15 -14.22
CA PRO A 356 1.46 17.96 -15.33
C PRO A 356 1.19 19.47 -15.17
N TRP A 357 0.07 19.82 -14.54
CA TRP A 357 -0.33 21.20 -14.20
C TRP A 357 0.19 21.67 -12.84
N GLY A 358 0.92 20.83 -12.12
CA GLY A 358 1.61 21.19 -10.89
C GLY A 358 2.91 21.96 -11.14
N PRO A 359 3.59 22.41 -10.06
CA PRO A 359 4.84 23.14 -10.17
C PRO A 359 6.02 22.20 -10.50
N GLN A 360 6.26 22.01 -11.80
CA GLN A 360 7.29 21.15 -12.39
C GLN A 360 8.71 21.69 -12.12
N LEU A 361 9.68 20.80 -11.93
CA LEU A 361 11.12 21.06 -11.94
C LEU A 361 11.64 21.07 -13.38
N GLY A 362 12.39 22.11 -13.71
CA GLY A 362 13.08 22.27 -14.99
C GLY A 362 14.52 22.76 -14.81
N ALA A 363 15.28 22.78 -15.89
CA ALA A 363 16.60 23.41 -15.90
C ALA A 363 16.45 24.94 -15.95
N GLY A 364 17.03 25.62 -14.96
CA GLY A 364 17.14 27.08 -14.94
C GLY A 364 18.18 27.59 -15.93
N ASP A 365 18.14 28.90 -16.20
CA ASP A 365 19.06 29.56 -17.14
C ASP A 365 20.54 29.49 -16.68
N ASP A 366 20.78 29.26 -15.39
CA ASP A 366 22.10 29.08 -14.78
C ASP A 366 22.55 27.60 -14.71
N GLY A 367 21.76 26.68 -15.25
CA GLY A 367 21.98 25.23 -15.16
C GLY A 367 21.59 24.62 -13.82
N GLY A 368 21.00 25.40 -12.91
CA GLY A 368 20.38 24.93 -11.68
C GLY A 368 19.03 24.23 -11.93
N VAL A 369 18.46 23.66 -10.87
CA VAL A 369 17.08 23.13 -10.91
C VAL A 369 16.14 24.22 -10.42
N GLU A 370 15.25 24.69 -11.30
CA GLU A 370 14.22 25.66 -10.97
C GLU A 370 12.85 24.98 -10.90
N ARG A 371 11.98 25.51 -10.03
CA ARG A 371 10.60 25.05 -9.92
C ARG A 371 9.69 26.06 -10.62
N GLY A 372 9.05 25.62 -11.70
CA GLY A 372 8.05 26.38 -12.43
C GLY A 372 6.78 26.65 -11.62
N ALA A 373 5.99 27.61 -12.08
CA ALA A 373 4.67 27.87 -11.52
C ALA A 373 3.68 26.77 -11.87
N ALA A 374 2.69 26.54 -11.00
CA ALA A 374 1.56 25.69 -11.32
C ALA A 374 0.71 26.32 -12.45
N ASP A 375 0.04 25.47 -13.21
CA ASP A 375 -0.85 25.90 -14.28
C ASP A 375 -2.27 26.10 -13.75
N ASP A 376 -2.61 27.37 -13.47
CA ASP A 376 -3.91 27.79 -12.96
C ASP A 376 -4.97 28.03 -14.05
N ARG A 377 -4.71 27.64 -15.30
CA ARG A 377 -5.70 27.77 -16.38
C ARG A 377 -6.98 26.95 -16.05
N PRO A 378 -8.13 27.31 -16.66
CA PRO A 378 -9.37 26.55 -16.47
C PRO A 378 -9.20 25.07 -16.82
N ALA A 379 -9.85 24.20 -16.04
CA ALA A 379 -9.72 22.75 -16.16
C ALA A 379 -10.03 22.24 -17.58
N GLU A 380 -11.01 22.84 -18.24
CA GLU A 380 -11.44 22.51 -19.60
C GLU A 380 -10.33 22.75 -20.63
N ARG A 381 -9.48 23.77 -20.43
CA ARG A 381 -8.35 24.04 -21.34
C ARG A 381 -7.22 23.02 -21.16
N ILE A 382 -6.93 22.63 -19.93
CA ILE A 382 -5.90 21.63 -19.63
C ILE A 382 -6.37 20.25 -20.10
N ALA A 383 -7.64 19.91 -19.91
CA ALA A 383 -8.23 18.69 -20.45
C ALA A 383 -8.06 18.58 -21.96
N ALA A 384 -8.31 19.66 -22.71
CA ALA A 384 -8.10 19.68 -24.16
C ALA A 384 -6.62 19.49 -24.55
N GLU A 385 -5.67 19.98 -23.75
CA GLU A 385 -4.23 19.74 -23.99
C GLU A 385 -3.84 18.28 -23.74
N ILE A 386 -4.46 17.60 -22.76
CA ILE A 386 -4.30 16.16 -22.58
C ILE A 386 -4.78 15.41 -23.82
N VAL A 387 -5.99 15.71 -24.31
CA VAL A 387 -6.56 15.05 -25.50
C VAL A 387 -5.69 15.27 -26.75
N GLY A 388 -5.07 16.45 -26.87
CA GLY A 388 -4.20 16.81 -27.98
C GLY A 388 -2.72 16.39 -27.84
N ALA A 389 -2.34 15.72 -26.75
CA ALA A 389 -0.95 15.34 -26.50
C ALA A 389 -0.47 14.16 -27.36
N ASP A 390 0.85 13.94 -27.40
CA ASP A 390 1.43 12.71 -27.94
C ASP A 390 1.48 11.63 -26.84
N PRO A 391 0.75 10.51 -26.98
CA PRO A 391 0.72 9.44 -25.98
C PRO A 391 1.88 8.44 -26.14
N SER A 392 2.85 8.72 -27.01
CA SER A 392 3.99 7.82 -27.20
C SER A 392 4.77 7.67 -25.89
N PRO A 393 5.01 6.43 -25.42
CA PRO A 393 5.74 6.23 -24.18
C PRO A 393 7.18 6.73 -24.35
N GLY A 394 7.73 7.31 -23.28
CA GLY A 394 9.13 7.74 -23.26
C GLY A 394 10.10 6.56 -23.45
N GLU A 395 11.33 6.86 -23.87
CA GLU A 395 12.40 5.85 -23.90
C GLU A 395 12.65 5.33 -22.47
N GLY A 396 12.42 4.03 -22.27
CA GLY A 396 12.69 3.35 -21.01
C GLY A 396 14.17 3.14 -20.74
N ASP A 397 14.49 2.48 -19.63
CA ASP A 397 15.87 2.09 -19.30
C ASP A 397 16.43 0.92 -20.15
N GLY A 398 15.56 0.27 -20.93
CA GLY A 398 15.90 -0.90 -21.75
C GLY A 398 16.03 -2.21 -20.95
N GLU A 399 15.88 -2.18 -19.63
CA GLU A 399 15.93 -3.34 -18.74
C GLU A 399 14.53 -3.82 -18.33
N THR A 400 13.54 -2.93 -18.39
CA THR A 400 12.15 -3.25 -18.05
C THR A 400 11.49 -4.13 -19.14
N PRO A 401 10.76 -5.20 -18.77
CA PRO A 401 9.93 -5.95 -19.70
C PRO A 401 8.97 -5.05 -20.49
N ALA A 402 8.81 -5.32 -21.78
CA ALA A 402 7.89 -4.56 -22.61
C ALA A 402 6.45 -4.68 -22.08
N ASP A 403 5.74 -3.55 -22.04
CA ASP A 403 4.36 -3.46 -21.57
C ASP A 403 3.41 -2.96 -22.67
N PRO A 404 3.18 -3.77 -23.73
CA PRO A 404 2.33 -3.38 -24.85
C PRO A 404 0.84 -3.39 -24.44
N LEU A 405 0.02 -2.62 -25.16
CA LEU A 405 -1.44 -2.59 -24.96
C LEU A 405 -2.09 -3.98 -25.02
N GLY A 406 -1.56 -4.89 -25.86
CA GLY A 406 -2.04 -6.27 -25.94
C GLY A 406 -1.92 -7.03 -24.61
N ALA A 407 -0.85 -6.80 -23.84
CA ALA A 407 -0.62 -7.49 -22.58
C ALA A 407 -1.70 -7.13 -21.53
N ILE A 408 -2.11 -5.87 -21.47
CA ILE A 408 -3.21 -5.46 -20.58
C ILE A 408 -4.56 -5.97 -21.09
N THR A 409 -4.87 -5.89 -22.38
CA THR A 409 -6.16 -6.34 -22.89
C THR A 409 -6.34 -7.86 -22.76
N ASP A 410 -5.29 -8.64 -22.99
CA ASP A 410 -5.32 -10.10 -22.83
C ASP A 410 -5.53 -10.47 -21.35
N PHE A 411 -4.84 -9.78 -20.44
CA PHE A 411 -5.03 -9.95 -19.01
C PHE A 411 -6.46 -9.62 -18.58
N VAL A 412 -6.99 -8.46 -19.00
CA VAL A 412 -8.35 -8.02 -18.67
C VAL A 412 -9.39 -9.01 -19.21
N ALA A 413 -9.26 -9.44 -20.46
CA ALA A 413 -10.15 -10.41 -21.06
C ALA A 413 -10.17 -11.74 -20.31
N ALA A 414 -9.06 -12.18 -19.73
CA ALA A 414 -9.03 -13.38 -18.91
C ALA A 414 -9.71 -13.19 -17.54
N VAL A 415 -9.54 -12.03 -16.90
CA VAL A 415 -9.99 -11.82 -15.52
C VAL A 415 -11.34 -11.13 -15.36
N HIS A 416 -11.93 -10.60 -16.44
CA HIS A 416 -13.15 -9.76 -16.42
C HIS A 416 -14.30 -10.38 -15.62
N GLY A 417 -14.48 -11.71 -15.68
CA GLY A 417 -15.53 -12.41 -14.93
C GLY A 417 -15.43 -12.28 -13.42
N SER A 418 -14.24 -12.02 -12.88
CA SER A 418 -13.96 -11.78 -11.45
C SER A 418 -13.63 -10.33 -11.11
N TRP A 419 -13.60 -9.45 -12.11
CA TRP A 419 -13.40 -8.01 -11.94
C TRP A 419 -14.70 -7.32 -11.46
N LEU A 420 -14.58 -6.14 -10.85
CA LEU A 420 -15.70 -5.36 -10.28
C LEU A 420 -16.56 -6.08 -9.21
N ARG A 421 -15.95 -7.01 -8.44
CA ARG A 421 -16.60 -7.72 -7.33
C ARG A 421 -16.12 -7.26 -5.96
N GLY A 422 -17.04 -7.18 -4.99
CA GLY A 422 -16.78 -6.82 -3.59
C GLY A 422 -16.69 -5.31 -3.34
N ASP A 423 -16.45 -4.91 -2.11
CA ASP A 423 -16.15 -3.52 -1.73
C ASP A 423 -14.79 -3.02 -2.27
N ARG A 424 -14.55 -1.71 -2.15
CA ARG A 424 -13.28 -1.04 -2.44
C ARG A 424 -12.41 -0.84 -1.19
N ALA A 425 -12.36 -1.83 -0.30
CA ALA A 425 -11.59 -1.69 0.94
C ALA A 425 -10.10 -1.43 0.69
N ARG A 426 -9.53 -0.48 1.45
CA ARG A 426 -8.11 -0.09 1.40
C ARG A 426 -7.18 -1.30 1.42
N LEU A 427 -6.26 -1.30 0.47
CA LEU A 427 -5.13 -2.22 0.44
C LEU A 427 -4.01 -1.70 1.37
N THR A 428 -3.73 -2.42 2.45
CA THR A 428 -2.72 -2.01 3.45
C THR A 428 -1.38 -2.73 3.32
N SER A 429 -1.27 -3.68 2.38
CA SER A 429 -0.05 -4.44 2.12
C SER A 429 0.41 -4.19 0.68
N THR A 430 1.72 -4.18 0.48
CA THR A 430 2.35 -4.10 -0.84
C THR A 430 2.33 -5.43 -1.59
N GLY A 431 1.96 -6.52 -0.90
CA GLY A 431 1.86 -7.85 -1.46
C GLY A 431 3.20 -8.56 -1.69
N PRO A 432 3.18 -9.64 -2.48
CA PRO A 432 4.35 -10.52 -2.71
C PRO A 432 5.46 -9.90 -3.56
N VAL A 433 5.13 -8.85 -4.33
CA VAL A 433 6.08 -8.18 -5.22
C VAL A 433 6.84 -7.14 -4.41
N PRO A 434 8.14 -7.38 -4.10
CA PRO A 434 8.92 -6.46 -3.29
C PRO A 434 8.99 -5.08 -3.94
N SER A 435 9.23 -4.07 -3.11
CA SER A 435 9.42 -2.72 -3.59
C SER A 435 10.43 -1.99 -2.73
N ALA A 436 11.33 -1.25 -3.37
CA ALA A 436 12.17 -0.28 -2.68
C ALA A 436 11.34 0.95 -2.30
N ARG A 437 11.39 1.38 -1.03
CA ARG A 437 10.85 2.67 -0.59
C ARG A 437 12.00 3.65 -0.46
N PHE A 438 11.98 4.72 -1.23
CA PHE A 438 12.95 5.79 -1.12
C PHE A 438 12.57 6.75 0.02
N ALA A 439 13.55 7.42 0.62
CA ALA A 439 13.34 8.27 1.79
C ALA A 439 13.29 9.75 1.41
#